data_AF-X1DTJ9-F1
#
_entry.id   AF-X1DTJ9-F1
#
_cell.length_a   1.000
_cell.length_b   1.000
_cell.length_c   1.000
_cell.angle_alpha   90.00
_cell.angle_beta   90.00
_cell.angle_gamma   90.00
#
_symmetry.space_group_name_H-M   'P 1'
#
loop_
_entity.id
_entity.type
_entity.pdbx_description
1 polymer ?
#
loop_
_entity_poly.entity_id
_entity_poly.type
_entity_poly.pdbx_seq_one_letter_code
_entity_poly.pdbx_strand_id
1 'polypeptide(L)'
;EEKTDTKLNIDENVKILESTFTNFGINAKVVGVIQGPTVTRYEIHPAPGVKISKITNLSNDIALSFAVASVRIEAPIPGKKAVGIEVPNRKRINVYLKEILQSSEFQNGKYKLPIALGIDIGGKPIIADLAELPHLLIAGATGSGKSVCINNIILSIIYKLSPEKVKFLMIDPKRVELNIYNGTPHLLIPIVTDTSQAIKVLNWAI
;
A
#
# COMPACT_ATOMS: atom_id res chain seq x y z
N GLU A 1 20.35 -18.78 -6.00
CA GLU A 1 20.43 -18.84 -4.52
C GLU A 1 19.21 -18.22 -3.83
N GLU A 2 18.68 -17.07 -4.28
CA GLU A 2 17.55 -16.36 -3.62
C GLU A 2 16.23 -17.16 -3.43
N LYS A 3 15.85 -18.02 -4.38
CA LYS A 3 14.60 -18.81 -4.29
C LYS A 3 14.65 -19.90 -3.20
N THR A 4 15.84 -20.39 -2.85
CA THR A 4 16.02 -21.48 -1.89
C THR A 4 15.97 -20.94 -0.46
N ASP A 5 16.60 -19.80 -0.22
CA ASP A 5 16.62 -19.08 1.07
C ASP A 5 15.22 -18.59 1.47
N THR A 6 14.42 -18.21 0.47
CA THR A 6 13.04 -17.72 0.67
C THR A 6 12.08 -18.85 1.07
N LYS A 7 12.20 -20.04 0.47
CA LYS A 7 11.35 -21.21 0.80
C LYS A 7 11.66 -21.76 2.20
N LEU A 8 12.94 -21.85 2.56
CA LEU A 8 13.37 -22.31 3.88
C LEU A 8 12.79 -21.42 5.00
N ASN A 9 12.70 -20.12 4.77
CA ASN A 9 12.14 -19.17 5.73
C ASN A 9 10.62 -19.32 5.93
N ILE A 10 9.86 -19.67 4.88
CA ILE A 10 8.40 -19.83 4.97
C ILE A 10 8.02 -21.01 5.85
N ASP A 11 8.65 -22.17 5.65
CA ASP A 11 8.33 -23.38 6.42
C ASP A 11 8.70 -23.21 7.90
N GLU A 12 9.79 -22.52 8.20
CA GLU A 12 10.15 -22.14 9.57
C GLU A 12 9.11 -21.21 10.19
N ASN A 13 8.70 -20.17 9.47
CA ASN A 13 7.69 -19.23 9.95
C ASN A 13 6.33 -19.89 10.19
N VAL A 14 5.94 -20.85 9.35
CA VAL A 14 4.74 -21.68 9.57
C VAL A 14 4.85 -22.45 10.88
N LYS A 15 5.98 -23.11 11.12
CA LYS A 15 6.22 -23.84 12.38
C LYS A 15 6.19 -22.90 13.58
N ILE A 16 6.76 -21.71 13.48
CA ILE A 16 6.70 -20.69 14.54
C ILE A 16 5.24 -20.33 14.84
N LEU A 17 4.42 -19.99 13.84
CA LEU A 17 3.01 -19.66 14.03
C LEU A 17 2.23 -20.79 14.69
N GLU A 18 2.34 -22.00 14.17
CA GLU A 18 1.61 -23.16 14.70
C GLU A 18 2.06 -23.52 16.13
N SER A 19 3.35 -23.38 16.43
CA SER A 19 3.90 -23.56 17.78
C SER A 19 3.39 -22.48 18.73
N THR A 20 3.38 -21.20 18.30
CA THR A 20 2.82 -20.10 19.07
C THR A 20 1.35 -20.37 19.39
N PHE A 21 0.51 -20.74 18.42
CA PHE A 21 -0.89 -21.06 18.69
C PHE A 21 -1.05 -22.22 19.68
N THR A 22 -0.24 -23.27 19.52
CA THR A 22 -0.25 -24.42 20.43
C THR A 22 0.12 -24.02 21.86
N ASN A 23 1.14 -23.18 22.04
CA ASN A 23 1.58 -22.69 23.35
C ASN A 23 0.50 -21.86 24.07
N PHE A 24 -0.33 -21.16 23.32
CA PHE A 24 -1.47 -20.40 23.86
C PHE A 24 -2.79 -21.20 23.89
N GLY A 25 -2.74 -22.52 23.65
CA GLY A 25 -3.91 -23.40 23.69
C GLY A 25 -4.93 -23.10 22.60
N ILE A 26 -4.49 -22.57 21.46
CA ILE A 26 -5.31 -22.29 20.28
C ILE A 26 -5.05 -23.38 19.25
N ASN A 27 -6.09 -24.13 18.90
CA ASN A 27 -6.02 -25.10 17.80
C ASN A 27 -6.31 -24.39 16.47
N ALA A 28 -5.26 -24.05 15.73
CA ALA A 28 -5.33 -23.42 14.42
C ALA A 28 -4.18 -23.91 13.55
N LYS A 29 -4.40 -23.95 12.22
CA LYS A 29 -3.41 -24.40 11.24
C LYS A 29 -3.18 -23.35 10.17
N VAL A 30 -1.96 -23.29 9.64
CA VAL A 30 -1.69 -22.51 8.44
C VAL A 30 -2.16 -23.32 7.23
N VAL A 31 -3.06 -22.76 6.43
CA VAL A 31 -3.63 -23.41 5.24
C VAL A 31 -3.14 -22.80 3.93
N GLY A 32 -2.50 -21.63 3.99
CA GLY A 32 -1.98 -20.96 2.81
C GLY A 32 -0.96 -19.88 3.18
N VAL A 33 -0.10 -19.56 2.23
CA VAL A 33 0.90 -18.49 2.36
C VAL A 33 0.91 -17.69 1.08
N ILE A 34 0.81 -16.37 1.20
CA ILE A 34 0.95 -15.42 0.10
C ILE A 34 2.11 -14.50 0.45
N GLN A 35 3.20 -14.64 -0.30
CA GLN A 35 4.37 -13.79 -0.13
C GLN A 35 4.25 -12.54 -0.98
N GLY A 36 4.15 -11.39 -0.31
CA GLY A 36 4.22 -10.09 -0.95
C GLY A 36 5.63 -9.48 -0.88
N PRO A 37 5.82 -8.27 -1.44
CA PRO A 37 7.12 -7.60 -1.49
C PRO A 37 7.63 -7.15 -0.10
N THR A 38 6.73 -6.66 0.74
CA THR A 38 7.06 -6.06 2.05
C THR A 38 6.60 -6.91 3.23
N VAL A 39 5.54 -7.70 3.04
CA VAL A 39 4.94 -8.58 4.05
C VAL A 39 4.59 -9.93 3.44
N THR A 40 4.56 -10.96 4.27
CA THR A 40 4.04 -12.29 3.93
C THR A 40 2.76 -12.51 4.73
N ARG A 41 1.67 -12.88 4.04
CA ARG A 41 0.38 -13.21 4.66
C ARG A 41 0.27 -14.72 4.83
N TYR A 42 0.08 -15.15 6.07
CA TYR A 42 -0.23 -16.53 6.44
C TYR A 42 -1.75 -16.65 6.65
N GLU A 43 -2.39 -17.55 5.92
CA GLU A 43 -3.82 -17.83 6.04
C GLU A 43 -4.03 -18.91 7.09
N ILE A 44 -4.73 -18.56 8.16
CA ILE A 44 -4.95 -19.40 9.33
C ILE A 44 -6.39 -19.92 9.32
N HIS A 45 -6.54 -21.22 9.45
CA HIS A 45 -7.83 -21.86 9.65
C HIS A 45 -7.96 -22.29 11.14
N PRO A 46 -8.77 -21.57 11.94
CA PRO A 46 -9.06 -21.99 13.31
C PRO A 46 -9.95 -23.24 13.32
N ALA A 47 -9.70 -24.14 14.28
CA ALA A 47 -10.60 -25.27 14.52
C ALA A 47 -12.00 -24.79 14.94
N PRO A 48 -13.07 -25.57 14.68
CA PRO A 48 -14.42 -25.25 15.14
C PRO A 48 -14.47 -24.93 16.64
N GLY A 49 -15.14 -23.84 17.00
CA GLY A 49 -15.27 -23.39 18.40
C GLY A 49 -14.15 -22.48 18.89
N VAL A 50 -13.05 -22.29 18.14
CA VAL A 50 -12.04 -21.28 18.46
C VAL A 50 -12.61 -19.89 18.12
N LYS A 51 -12.72 -19.03 19.13
CA LYS A 51 -13.15 -17.64 18.94
C LYS A 51 -12.08 -16.86 18.18
N ILE A 52 -12.48 -16.13 17.15
CA ILE A 52 -11.60 -15.25 16.36
C ILE A 52 -10.84 -14.26 17.26
N SER A 53 -11.50 -13.76 18.30
CA SER A 53 -10.88 -12.82 19.26
C SER A 53 -9.65 -13.39 19.97
N LYS A 54 -9.56 -14.72 20.16
CA LYS A 54 -8.36 -15.33 20.74
C LYS A 54 -7.15 -15.17 19.81
N ILE A 55 -7.35 -15.21 18.50
CA ILE A 55 -6.27 -15.04 17.52
C ILE A 55 -5.90 -13.56 17.38
N THR A 56 -6.89 -12.67 17.25
CA THR A 56 -6.62 -11.23 17.10
C THR A 56 -5.90 -10.63 18.31
N ASN A 57 -6.16 -11.17 19.52
CA ASN A 57 -5.52 -10.71 20.75
C ASN A 57 -4.05 -11.15 20.88
N LEU A 58 -3.59 -12.14 20.11
CA LEU A 58 -2.20 -12.60 20.12
C LEU A 58 -1.26 -11.77 19.23
N SER A 59 -1.70 -10.62 18.70
CA SER A 59 -0.86 -9.82 17.79
C SER A 59 0.52 -9.50 18.39
N ASN A 60 0.60 -9.12 19.66
CA ASN A 60 1.86 -8.82 20.33
C ASN A 60 2.71 -10.07 20.56
N ASP A 61 2.10 -11.19 20.98
CA ASP A 61 2.81 -12.45 21.22
C ASP A 61 3.36 -13.07 19.93
N ILE A 62 2.61 -12.93 18.83
CA ILE A 62 3.06 -13.34 17.49
C ILE A 62 4.20 -12.42 17.05
N ALA A 63 4.06 -11.10 17.20
CA ALA A 63 5.14 -10.17 16.87
C ALA A 63 6.43 -10.51 17.64
N LEU A 64 6.32 -10.85 18.92
CA LEU A 64 7.44 -11.32 19.75
C LEU A 64 8.04 -12.63 19.22
N SER A 65 7.20 -13.62 18.89
CA SER A 65 7.66 -14.92 18.35
C SER A 65 8.42 -14.77 17.03
N PHE A 66 8.10 -13.74 16.24
CA PHE A 66 8.74 -13.42 14.98
C PHE A 66 9.89 -12.41 15.09
N ALA A 67 10.15 -11.88 16.29
CA ALA A 67 11.10 -10.79 16.52
C ALA A 67 10.87 -9.57 15.60
N VAL A 68 9.60 -9.19 15.40
CA VAL A 68 9.17 -8.03 14.60
C VAL A 68 8.47 -7.00 15.47
N ALA A 69 8.46 -5.73 15.03
CA ALA A 69 7.83 -4.65 15.78
C ALA A 69 6.30 -4.80 15.91
N SER A 70 5.64 -5.33 14.88
CA SER A 70 4.20 -5.60 14.88
C SER A 70 3.83 -6.56 13.75
N VAL A 71 2.65 -7.16 13.88
CA VAL A 71 1.98 -7.94 12.83
C VAL A 71 0.57 -7.38 12.63
N ARG A 72 0.03 -7.52 11.42
CA ARG A 72 -1.36 -7.15 11.12
C ARG A 72 -2.21 -8.41 11.02
N ILE A 73 -3.32 -8.44 11.76
CA ILE A 73 -4.28 -9.55 11.72
C ILE A 73 -5.55 -9.07 11.03
N GLU A 74 -5.91 -9.73 9.93
CA GLU A 74 -7.11 -9.50 9.14
C GLU A 74 -8.10 -10.65 9.37
N ALA A 75 -9.18 -10.40 10.11
CA ALA A 75 -10.10 -11.45 10.54
C ALA A 75 -11.57 -11.02 10.40
N PRO A 76 -12.40 -11.73 9.60
CA PRO A 76 -12.04 -12.73 8.60
C PRO A 76 -11.43 -12.09 7.32
N ILE A 77 -10.70 -12.88 6.53
CA ILE A 77 -10.31 -12.45 5.18
C ILE A 77 -11.59 -12.36 4.31
N PRO A 78 -11.86 -11.25 3.62
CA PRO A 78 -13.01 -11.12 2.73
C PRO A 78 -13.06 -12.27 1.70
N GLY A 79 -14.20 -12.96 1.63
CA GLY A 79 -14.41 -14.08 0.70
C GLY A 79 -13.74 -15.41 1.09
N LYS A 80 -13.05 -15.50 2.24
CA LYS A 80 -12.42 -16.75 2.71
C LYS A 80 -12.80 -17.08 4.16
N LYS A 81 -12.91 -18.37 4.48
CA LYS A 81 -13.10 -18.89 5.86
C LYS A 81 -11.74 -19.02 6.57
N ALA A 82 -10.99 -17.93 6.62
CA ALA A 82 -9.65 -17.90 7.20
C ALA A 82 -9.34 -16.53 7.83
N VAL A 83 -8.35 -16.52 8.73
CA VAL A 83 -7.76 -15.32 9.32
C VAL A 83 -6.40 -15.07 8.66
N GLY A 84 -6.16 -13.86 8.19
CA GLY A 84 -4.88 -13.48 7.58
C GLY A 84 -3.95 -12.88 8.63
N ILE A 85 -2.72 -13.38 8.73
CA ILE A 85 -1.68 -12.79 9.58
C ILE A 85 -0.55 -12.32 8.67
N GLU A 86 -0.35 -11.01 8.62
CA GLU A 86 0.67 -10.36 7.83
C GLU A 86 1.89 -10.09 8.70
N VAL A 87 2.99 -10.75 8.35
CA VAL A 87 4.29 -10.60 9.01
C VAL A 87 5.23 -9.83 8.08
N PRO A 88 5.94 -8.80 8.57
CA PRO A 88 6.96 -8.11 7.78
C PRO A 88 8.05 -9.06 7.27
N ASN A 89 8.42 -8.92 5.99
CA ASN A 89 9.55 -9.66 5.43
C ASN A 89 10.86 -9.15 6.02
N ARG A 90 11.83 -10.06 6.26
CA ARG A 90 13.19 -9.69 6.69
C ARG A 90 13.89 -8.79 5.66
N LYS A 91 13.75 -9.15 4.37
CA LYS A 91 14.22 -8.34 3.24
C LYS A 91 12.99 -7.80 2.52
N ARG A 92 12.78 -6.49 2.58
CA ARG A 92 11.72 -5.81 1.83
C ARG A 92 12.19 -5.56 0.41
N ILE A 93 11.33 -5.83 -0.56
CA ILE A 93 11.58 -5.55 -1.97
C ILE A 93 10.95 -4.20 -2.31
N ASN A 94 11.72 -3.35 -2.99
CA ASN A 94 11.21 -2.07 -3.48
C ASN A 94 10.19 -2.29 -4.58
N VAL A 95 9.12 -1.51 -4.55
CA VAL A 95 8.09 -1.47 -5.60
C VAL A 95 8.33 -0.23 -6.42
N TYR A 96 8.66 -0.40 -7.70
CA TYR A 96 8.98 0.72 -8.57
C TYR A 96 7.74 1.21 -9.31
N LEU A 97 7.52 2.53 -9.33
CA LEU A 97 6.42 3.13 -10.09
C LEU A 97 6.43 2.67 -11.56
N LYS A 98 7.62 2.55 -12.16
CA LYS A 98 7.81 2.07 -13.54
C LYS A 98 7.12 0.74 -13.80
N GLU A 99 7.17 -0.21 -12.86
CA GLU A 99 6.57 -1.54 -13.02
C GLU A 99 5.05 -1.43 -13.16
N ILE A 100 4.43 -0.55 -12.37
CA ILE A 100 2.99 -0.31 -12.42
C ILE A 100 2.63 0.44 -13.71
N LEU A 101 3.40 1.49 -14.07
CA LEU A 101 3.15 2.24 -15.29
C LEU A 101 3.28 1.36 -16.54
N GLN A 102 4.18 0.37 -16.54
CA GLN A 102 4.35 -0.56 -17.67
C GLN A 102 3.34 -1.72 -17.67
N SER A 103 2.53 -1.87 -16.62
CA SER A 103 1.52 -2.93 -16.55
C SER A 103 0.45 -2.77 -17.64
N SER A 104 -0.11 -3.89 -18.08
CA SER A 104 -1.20 -3.92 -19.05
C SER A 104 -2.43 -3.19 -18.54
N GLU A 105 -2.68 -3.29 -17.23
CA GLU A 105 -3.76 -2.67 -16.50
C GLU A 105 -3.67 -1.15 -16.58
N PHE A 106 -2.47 -0.57 -16.38
CA PHE A 106 -2.28 0.88 -16.50
C PHE A 106 -2.31 1.37 -17.95
N GLN A 107 -1.67 0.64 -18.87
CA GLN A 107 -1.54 1.04 -20.27
C GLN A 107 -2.85 0.91 -21.04
N ASN A 108 -3.59 -0.18 -20.85
CA ASN A 108 -4.81 -0.48 -21.59
C ASN A 108 -6.09 -0.22 -20.78
N GLY A 109 -5.96 0.11 -19.48
CA GLY A 109 -7.08 0.46 -18.63
C GLY A 109 -7.84 1.69 -19.16
N LYS A 110 -9.16 1.62 -19.11
CA LYS A 110 -10.08 2.69 -19.54
C LYS A 110 -10.29 3.73 -18.44
N TYR A 111 -9.20 4.22 -17.87
CA TYR A 111 -9.22 5.23 -16.81
C TYR A 111 -9.21 6.65 -17.40
N LYS A 112 -10.02 7.55 -16.84
CA LYS A 112 -10.05 8.96 -17.20
C LYS A 112 -8.89 9.72 -16.56
N LEU A 113 -8.63 9.46 -15.27
CA LEU A 113 -7.57 10.10 -14.49
C LEU A 113 -6.83 9.07 -13.62
N PRO A 114 -6.04 8.16 -14.23
CA PRO A 114 -5.43 7.05 -13.51
C PRO A 114 -4.32 7.48 -12.56
N ILE A 115 -4.33 6.89 -11.36
CA ILE A 115 -3.28 7.02 -10.35
C ILE A 115 -2.77 5.64 -9.95
N ALA A 116 -1.46 5.43 -10.08
CA ALA A 116 -0.78 4.22 -9.62
C ALA A 116 -0.49 4.32 -8.12
N LEU A 117 -1.08 3.44 -7.31
CA LEU A 117 -0.96 3.48 -5.86
C LEU A 117 0.12 2.54 -5.32
N GLY A 118 0.36 1.42 -5.99
CA GLY A 118 1.32 0.42 -5.55
C GLY A 118 1.02 -0.95 -6.14
N ILE A 119 1.47 -1.98 -5.43
CA ILE A 119 1.07 -3.37 -5.67
C ILE A 119 0.47 -3.94 -4.39
N ASP A 120 -0.48 -4.86 -4.54
CA ASP A 120 -1.02 -5.58 -3.40
C ASP A 120 -0.04 -6.67 -2.90
N ILE A 121 -0.46 -7.37 -1.84
CA ILE A 121 0.30 -8.49 -1.27
C ILE A 121 0.49 -9.67 -2.24
N GLY A 122 -0.36 -9.79 -3.27
CA GLY A 122 -0.24 -10.80 -4.33
C GLY A 122 0.66 -10.34 -5.48
N GLY A 123 1.21 -9.13 -5.41
CA GLY A 123 2.04 -8.53 -6.45
C GLY A 123 1.24 -7.92 -7.60
N LYS A 124 -0.08 -7.81 -7.48
CA LYS A 124 -0.92 -7.23 -8.52
C LYS A 124 -0.86 -5.70 -8.46
N PRO A 125 -0.67 -5.00 -9.59
CA PRO A 125 -0.77 -3.54 -9.65
C PRO A 125 -2.12 -3.02 -9.14
N ILE A 126 -2.06 -2.02 -8.27
CA ILE A 126 -3.22 -1.29 -7.77
C ILE A 126 -3.25 0.10 -8.41
N ILE A 127 -4.28 0.30 -9.23
CA ILE A 127 -4.52 1.52 -10.00
C ILE A 127 -5.95 1.97 -9.68
N ALA A 128 -6.12 3.24 -9.37
CA ALA A 128 -7.42 3.84 -9.17
C ALA A 128 -7.69 4.91 -10.25
N ASP A 129 -8.96 5.17 -10.55
CA ASP A 129 -9.36 6.31 -11.36
C ASP A 129 -9.80 7.45 -10.44
N LEU A 130 -9.01 8.53 -10.40
CA LEU A 130 -9.33 9.69 -9.58
C LEU A 130 -10.63 10.39 -10.06
N ALA A 131 -11.06 10.17 -11.30
CA ALA A 131 -12.35 10.69 -11.76
C ALA A 131 -13.56 9.96 -11.13
N GLU A 132 -13.39 8.71 -10.70
CA GLU A 132 -14.42 7.96 -9.95
C GLU A 132 -14.37 8.23 -8.45
N LEU A 133 -13.23 8.75 -7.97
CA LEU A 133 -12.99 9.20 -6.60
C LEU A 133 -12.76 10.72 -6.60
N PRO A 134 -13.81 11.54 -6.83
CA PRO A 134 -13.65 12.94 -7.27
C PRO A 134 -12.77 13.79 -6.33
N HIS A 135 -12.65 13.39 -5.06
CA HIS A 135 -11.71 13.97 -4.11
C HIS A 135 -10.98 12.87 -3.33
N LEU A 136 -9.70 13.11 -3.04
CA LEU A 136 -8.81 12.20 -2.31
C LEU A 136 -8.12 12.94 -1.15
N LEU A 137 -8.18 12.38 0.05
CA LEU A 137 -7.44 12.84 1.23
C LEU A 137 -6.24 11.93 1.49
N ILE A 138 -5.04 12.49 1.57
CA ILE A 138 -3.80 11.76 1.88
C ILE A 138 -3.22 12.26 3.20
N ALA A 139 -3.14 11.38 4.20
CA ALA A 139 -2.58 11.68 5.51
C ALA A 139 -1.52 10.64 5.90
N GLY A 140 -0.53 11.04 6.69
CA GLY A 140 0.54 10.18 7.17
C GLY A 140 1.60 10.96 7.95
N ALA A 141 2.24 10.30 8.92
CA ALA A 141 3.34 10.87 9.68
C ALA A 141 4.60 11.06 8.81
N THR A 142 5.57 11.85 9.27
CA THR A 142 6.88 11.99 8.60
C THR A 142 7.53 10.62 8.42
N GLY A 143 8.07 10.35 7.23
CA GLY A 143 8.70 9.06 6.90
C GLY A 143 7.72 7.93 6.52
N SER A 144 6.41 8.15 6.57
CA SER A 144 5.40 7.13 6.16
C SER A 144 5.28 6.94 4.65
N GLY A 145 5.96 7.75 3.84
CA GLY A 145 5.89 7.70 2.37
C GLY A 145 4.86 8.63 1.73
N LYS A 146 4.23 9.54 2.50
CA LYS A 146 3.25 10.51 1.99
C LYS A 146 3.74 11.29 0.76
N SER A 147 4.94 11.86 0.84
CA SER A 147 5.53 12.66 -0.24
C SER A 147 5.80 11.81 -1.49
N VAL A 148 6.26 10.57 -1.31
CA VAL A 148 6.44 9.61 -2.41
C VAL A 148 5.11 9.27 -3.08
N CYS A 149 4.04 9.05 -2.29
CA CYS A 149 2.70 8.80 -2.81
C CYS A 149 2.16 9.98 -3.65
N ILE A 150 2.33 11.21 -3.18
CA ILE A 150 1.93 12.42 -3.93
C ILE A 150 2.66 12.48 -5.28
N ASN A 151 3.97 12.24 -5.27
CA ASN A 151 4.77 12.21 -6.51
C ASN A 151 4.32 11.08 -7.45
N ASN A 152 4.01 9.89 -6.94
CA ASN A 152 3.49 8.79 -7.75
C ASN A 152 2.17 9.15 -8.43
N ILE A 153 1.27 9.83 -7.72
CA ILE A 153 -0.01 10.30 -8.27
C ILE A 153 0.22 11.29 -9.42
N ILE A 154 1.05 12.32 -9.19
CA ILE A 154 1.35 13.34 -10.20
C ILE A 154 1.99 12.70 -11.43
N LEU A 155 3.00 11.86 -11.22
CA LEU A 155 3.71 11.18 -12.31
C LEU A 155 2.79 10.23 -13.07
N SER A 156 1.90 9.49 -12.39
CA SER A 156 0.92 8.62 -13.07
C SER A 156 0.08 9.40 -14.09
N ILE A 157 -0.38 10.59 -13.70
CA ILE A 157 -1.18 11.45 -14.56
C ILE A 157 -0.33 12.00 -15.70
N ILE A 158 0.87 12.52 -15.44
CA ILE A 158 1.77 13.07 -16.47
C ILE A 158 2.18 12.02 -17.51
N TYR A 159 2.47 10.79 -17.07
CA TYR A 159 2.84 9.70 -17.97
C TYR A 159 1.69 9.20 -18.84
N LYS A 160 0.43 9.47 -18.47
CA LYS A 160 -0.76 9.02 -19.20
C LYS A 160 -1.41 10.12 -20.04
N LEU A 161 -1.47 11.34 -19.52
CA LEU A 161 -2.29 12.42 -20.05
C LEU A 161 -1.43 13.61 -20.47
N SER A 162 -1.67 14.10 -21.69
CA SER A 162 -1.02 15.31 -22.19
C SER A 162 -1.52 16.57 -21.46
N PRO A 163 -0.76 17.68 -21.50
CA PRO A 163 -1.15 18.95 -20.90
C PRO A 163 -2.49 19.52 -21.39
N GLU A 164 -2.93 19.14 -22.58
CA GLU A 164 -4.22 19.54 -23.16
C GLU A 164 -5.39 18.79 -22.51
N LYS A 165 -5.14 17.58 -21.99
CA LYS A 165 -6.16 16.73 -21.36
C LYS A 165 -6.28 16.97 -19.86
N VAL A 166 -5.19 17.41 -19.22
CA VAL A 166 -5.17 17.66 -17.77
C VAL A 166 -4.25 18.80 -17.43
N LYS A 167 -4.71 19.66 -16.51
CA LYS A 167 -3.94 20.74 -15.93
C LYS A 167 -3.86 20.57 -14.41
N PHE A 168 -2.72 20.94 -13.84
CA PHE A 168 -2.51 20.96 -12.41
C PHE A 168 -2.56 22.38 -11.87
N LEU A 169 -3.20 22.50 -10.72
CA LEU A 169 -3.15 23.63 -9.84
C LEU A 169 -2.49 23.14 -8.54
N MET A 170 -1.24 23.53 -8.32
CA MET A 170 -0.45 23.03 -7.20
C MET A 170 -0.24 24.10 -6.15
N ILE A 171 -0.47 23.74 -4.89
CA ILE A 171 -0.30 24.60 -3.72
C ILE A 171 0.70 23.91 -2.77
N ASP A 172 1.86 24.51 -2.56
CA ASP A 172 2.92 24.03 -1.65
C ASP A 172 3.43 25.16 -0.75
N PRO A 173 2.74 25.44 0.37
CA PRO A 173 3.11 26.53 1.25
C PRO A 173 4.44 26.28 1.98
N LYS A 174 4.89 25.02 2.06
CA LYS A 174 6.16 24.67 2.70
C LYS A 174 7.34 24.70 1.73
N ARG A 175 7.07 24.73 0.41
CA ARG A 175 8.10 24.75 -0.65
C ARG A 175 9.01 23.53 -0.66
N VAL A 176 8.56 22.41 -0.13
CA VAL A 176 9.39 21.21 0.06
C VAL A 176 9.16 20.18 -1.04
N GLU A 177 7.91 19.99 -1.46
CA GLU A 177 7.51 18.75 -2.13
C GLU A 177 7.24 18.95 -3.62
N LEU A 178 6.59 20.06 -3.99
CA LEU A 178 6.04 20.21 -5.34
C LEU A 178 6.90 21.10 -6.24
N ASN A 179 7.85 21.87 -5.69
CA ASN A 179 8.64 22.83 -6.44
C ASN A 179 9.38 22.26 -7.66
N ILE A 180 9.69 20.96 -7.64
CA ILE A 180 10.30 20.24 -8.77
C ILE A 180 9.43 20.23 -10.04
N TYR A 181 8.11 20.43 -9.91
CA TYR A 181 7.18 20.45 -11.04
C TYR A 181 7.03 21.83 -11.70
N ASN A 182 7.68 22.88 -11.18
CA ASN A 182 7.66 24.20 -11.81
C ASN A 182 8.17 24.13 -13.26
N GLY A 183 7.50 24.85 -14.15
CA GLY A 183 7.83 24.88 -15.58
C GLY A 183 7.29 23.70 -16.39
N THR A 184 6.64 22.72 -15.76
CA THR A 184 5.95 21.66 -16.52
C THR A 184 4.77 22.23 -17.31
N PRO A 185 4.50 21.75 -18.54
CA PRO A 185 3.41 22.26 -19.36
C PRO A 185 2.02 21.93 -18.80
N HIS A 186 1.93 20.98 -17.87
CA HIS A 186 0.70 20.63 -17.17
C HIS A 186 0.30 21.66 -16.11
N LEU A 187 1.21 22.50 -15.61
CA LEU A 187 0.84 23.55 -14.66
C LEU A 187 -0.03 24.61 -15.33
N LEU A 188 -1.13 24.98 -14.67
CA LEU A 188 -2.00 26.07 -15.12
C LEU A 188 -1.39 27.44 -14.78
N ILE A 189 -0.81 27.54 -13.58
CA ILE A 189 -0.10 28.70 -13.05
C ILE A 189 1.14 28.21 -12.28
N PRO A 190 2.12 29.09 -12.00
CA PRO A 190 3.21 28.75 -11.10
C PRO A 190 2.72 28.23 -9.75
N ILE A 191 3.52 27.35 -9.13
CA ILE A 191 3.14 26.70 -7.87
C ILE A 191 2.89 27.76 -6.79
N VAL A 192 1.72 27.70 -6.18
CA VAL A 192 1.28 28.67 -5.19
C VAL A 192 1.93 28.33 -3.85
N THR A 193 2.71 29.27 -3.32
CA THR A 193 3.39 29.10 -2.04
C THR A 193 2.84 30.02 -0.94
N ASP A 194 2.17 31.11 -1.33
CA ASP A 194 1.53 32.03 -0.41
C ASP A 194 0.12 31.53 -0.05
N THR A 195 -0.19 31.48 1.25
CA THR A 195 -1.48 30.98 1.75
C THR A 195 -2.64 31.90 1.39
N SER A 196 -2.42 33.22 1.30
CA SER A 196 -3.46 34.18 0.90
C SER A 196 -3.79 34.04 -0.59
N GLN A 197 -2.79 33.78 -1.43
CA GLN A 197 -3.00 33.45 -2.84
C GLN A 197 -3.70 32.11 -3.02
N ALA A 198 -3.39 31.11 -2.19
CA ALA A 198 -4.05 29.80 -2.24
C ALA A 198 -5.58 29.92 -2.10
N ILE A 199 -6.07 30.79 -1.22
CA ILE A 199 -7.52 31.06 -1.05
C ILE A 199 -8.11 31.61 -2.35
N LYS A 200 -7.46 32.59 -2.99
CA LYS A 200 -7.94 33.18 -4.25
C LYS A 200 -8.02 32.13 -5.37
N VAL A 201 -7.01 31.29 -5.44
CA VAL A 201 -6.88 30.23 -6.43
C VAL A 201 -7.94 29.15 -6.25
N LEU A 202 -8.23 28.75 -5.01
CA LEU A 202 -9.32 27.82 -4.70
C LEU A 202 -10.68 28.42 -5.01
N ASN A 203 -10.92 29.71 -4.69
CA ASN A 203 -12.17 30.39 -5.03
C ASN A 203 -12.40 30.52 -6.55
N TRP A 204 -11.34 30.60 -7.35
CA TRP A 204 -11.44 30.59 -8.81
C TRP A 204 -11.82 29.21 -9.37
N ALA A 205 -11.46 28.13 -8.67
CA ALA A 205 -11.70 26.76 -9.11
C ALA A 205 -13.13 26.25 -8.83
N ILE A 206 -13.92 27.00 -8.05
CA ILE A 206 -15.32 26.74 -7.68
C ILE A 206 -16.22 27.64 -8.53
#